data_AF-A0A0A9EAW2-F1
#
_entry.id   AF-A0A0A9EAW2-F1
#
_cell.length_a   1.000
_cell.length_b   1.000
_cell.length_c   1.000
_cell.angle_alpha   90.00
_cell.angle_beta   90.00
_cell.angle_gamma   90.00
#
_symmetry.space_group_name_H-M   'P 1'
#
loop_
_entity.id
_entity.type
_entity.pdbx_description
1 polymer ?
#
loop_
_entity_poly.entity_id
_entity_poly.type
_entity_poly.pdbx_seq_one_letter_code
_entity_poly.pdbx_strand_id
1 'polypeptide(L)'
;MIRRAPFTPTANMWGALLTASRVHKNMHLAKLAAEQLLAMEPEKINNYVVLLNLYMSSGKQDEACRVLDTLKRKGLYISAACSWVTVKKKDHMFFFKDIFHPQSSEIYRRLDTLMKEIKEFGYVAEESELLPDIHPDELKTSNAYHSERLAIAFGLVSTSPHTPLRITQSHRLCRDCHKVIKFVTKVTRREIIVRDGSRFHHFKLGVCSCGDYW
;
A
#
# COMPACT_ATOMS: atom_id res chain seq x y z
N MET A 1 15.08 8.70 24.91
CA MET A 1 15.99 9.32 23.91
C MET A 1 15.34 10.54 23.25
N ILE A 2 14.20 10.41 22.55
CA ILE A 2 13.56 11.60 21.91
C ILE A 2 12.92 12.60 22.91
N ARG A 3 12.29 12.11 24.00
CA ARG A 3 11.70 12.97 25.06
C ARG A 3 12.73 13.70 25.94
N ARG A 4 13.99 13.29 25.88
CA ARG A 4 15.11 13.89 26.64
C ARG A 4 16.06 14.66 25.71
N ALA A 5 15.65 14.89 24.47
CA ALA A 5 16.45 15.68 23.55
C ALA A 5 16.54 17.13 24.10
N PRO A 6 17.70 17.77 24.04
CA PRO A 6 17.87 19.16 24.50
C PRO A 6 17.24 20.19 23.53
N PHE A 7 16.44 19.72 22.57
CA PHE A 7 15.77 20.51 21.55
C PHE A 7 14.40 19.89 21.23
N THR A 8 13.49 20.70 20.69
CA THR A 8 12.16 20.25 20.26
C THR A 8 12.30 19.27 19.09
N PRO A 9 11.85 18.02 19.24
CA PRO A 9 11.97 17.05 18.15
C PRO A 9 11.11 17.47 16.95
N THR A 10 11.66 17.29 15.73
CA THR A 10 10.98 17.66 14.49
C THR A 10 9.99 16.58 14.04
N ALA A 11 9.08 16.93 13.13
CA ALA A 11 8.15 15.95 12.53
C ALA A 11 8.90 14.78 11.88
N ASN A 12 10.02 15.05 11.20
CA ASN A 12 10.85 14.00 10.59
C ASN A 12 11.42 13.02 11.64
N MET A 13 11.80 13.50 12.82
CA MET A 13 12.30 12.64 13.89
C MET A 13 11.20 11.75 14.47
N TRP A 14 9.99 12.29 14.67
CA TRP A 14 8.83 11.50 15.07
C TRP A 14 8.42 10.50 13.98
N GLY A 15 8.49 10.89 12.70
CA GLY A 15 8.26 10.00 11.56
C GLY A 15 9.26 8.83 11.49
N ALA A 16 10.53 9.10 11.77
CA ALA A 16 11.56 8.06 11.87
C ALA A 16 11.28 7.12 13.04
N LEU A 17 10.92 7.64 14.22
CA LEU A 17 10.56 6.84 15.38
C LEU A 17 9.32 5.97 15.12
N LEU A 18 8.28 6.53 14.49
CA LEU A 18 7.07 5.80 14.10
C LEU A 18 7.42 4.63 13.17
N THR A 19 8.24 4.89 12.15
CA THR A 19 8.68 3.87 11.20
C THR A 19 9.44 2.75 11.89
N ALA A 20 10.45 3.08 12.72
CA ALA A 20 11.21 2.10 13.48
C ALA A 20 10.33 1.32 14.46
N SER A 21 9.40 1.99 15.14
CA SER A 21 8.49 1.36 16.10
C SER A 21 7.58 0.32 15.43
N ARG A 22 7.10 0.61 14.20
CA ARG A 22 6.33 -0.37 13.40
C ARG A 22 7.19 -1.57 13.00
N VAL A 23 8.41 -1.33 12.50
CA VAL A 23 9.35 -2.41 12.13
C VAL A 23 9.65 -3.33 13.31
N HIS A 24 9.84 -2.77 14.51
CA HIS A 24 10.11 -3.53 15.72
C HIS A 24 8.85 -3.94 16.50
N LYS A 25 7.66 -3.79 15.91
CA LYS A 25 6.36 -4.15 16.52
C LYS A 25 6.12 -3.53 17.89
N ASN A 26 6.74 -2.38 18.17
CA ASN A 26 6.54 -1.63 19.41
C ASN A 26 5.34 -0.69 19.28
N MET A 27 4.14 -1.22 19.52
CA MET A 27 2.89 -0.48 19.36
C MET A 27 2.78 0.72 20.30
N HIS A 28 3.35 0.64 21.51
CA HIS A 28 3.34 1.76 22.44
C HIS A 28 4.11 2.97 21.89
N LEU A 29 5.32 2.75 21.36
CA LEU A 29 6.11 3.84 20.76
C LEU A 29 5.52 4.30 19.42
N ALA A 30 4.96 3.39 18.63
CA ALA A 30 4.29 3.75 17.38
C ALA A 30 3.10 4.68 17.64
N LYS A 31 2.26 4.36 18.64
CA LYS A 31 1.14 5.21 19.07
C LYS A 31 1.63 6.59 19.51
N LEU A 32 2.62 6.63 20.41
CA LEU A 32 3.17 7.90 20.90
C LEU A 32 3.67 8.77 19.74
N ALA A 33 4.41 8.19 18.80
CA ALA A 33 4.94 8.94 17.67
C ALA A 33 3.83 9.44 16.73
N ALA A 34 2.78 8.63 16.49
CA ALA A 34 1.63 9.03 15.68
C ALA A 34 0.83 10.17 16.32
N GLU A 35 0.60 10.13 17.63
CA GLU A 35 -0.06 11.22 18.37
C GLU A 35 0.73 12.53 18.29
N GLN A 36 2.06 12.47 18.40
CA GLN A 36 2.91 13.65 18.28
C GLN A 36 2.90 14.21 16.85
N LEU A 37 2.98 13.36 15.83
CA LEU A 37 2.86 13.79 14.43
C LEU A 37 1.52 14.46 14.14
N LEU A 38 0.43 13.90 14.67
CA LEU A 38 -0.90 14.47 14.52
C LEU A 38 -1.01 15.84 15.17
N ALA A 39 -0.44 16.00 16.38
CA ALA A 39 -0.41 17.28 17.08
C ALA A 39 0.43 18.34 16.34
N MET A 40 1.55 17.93 15.72
CA MET A 40 2.43 18.84 14.97
C MET A 40 1.88 19.22 13.59
N GLU A 41 1.18 18.30 12.93
CA GLU A 41 0.71 18.47 11.55
C GLU A 41 -0.78 18.07 11.43
N PRO A 42 -1.69 18.82 12.07
CA PRO A 42 -3.11 18.44 12.22
C PRO A 42 -3.92 18.51 10.93
N GLU A 43 -3.37 19.08 9.86
CA GLU A 43 -4.00 19.14 8.54
C GLU A 43 -3.56 17.97 7.63
N LYS A 44 -2.56 17.19 8.03
CA LYS A 44 -2.10 16.03 7.26
C LYS A 44 -2.96 14.80 7.54
N ILE A 45 -3.85 14.49 6.60
CA ILE A 45 -4.75 13.31 6.64
C ILE A 45 -3.99 12.00 6.94
N ASN A 46 -2.78 11.83 6.41
CA ASN A 46 -1.95 10.64 6.64
C ASN A 46 -1.68 10.36 8.13
N ASN A 47 -1.57 11.40 8.96
CA ASN A 47 -1.34 11.22 10.40
C ASN A 47 -2.57 10.62 11.10
N TYR A 48 -3.78 11.02 10.67
CA TYR A 48 -5.03 10.42 11.15
C TYR A 48 -5.15 8.97 10.70
N VAL A 49 -4.84 8.66 9.43
CA VAL A 49 -4.91 7.30 8.89
C VAL A 49 -3.97 6.36 9.65
N VAL A 50 -2.73 6.79 9.92
CA VAL A 50 -1.78 5.99 10.71
C VAL A 50 -2.31 5.73 12.12
N LEU A 51 -2.80 6.78 12.79
CA LEU A 51 -3.31 6.67 14.16
C LEU A 51 -4.56 5.76 14.23
N LEU A 52 -5.47 5.91 13.26
CA LEU A 52 -6.64 5.06 13.09
C LEU A 52 -6.24 3.59 12.95
N ASN A 53 -5.28 3.28 12.07
CA ASN A 53 -4.80 1.91 11.86
C ASN A 53 -4.16 1.31 13.12
N LEU A 54 -3.40 2.12 13.88
CA LEU A 54 -2.81 1.68 15.14
C LEU A 54 -3.88 1.36 16.19
N TYR A 55 -4.95 2.17 16.27
CA TYR A 55 -6.06 1.90 17.18
C TYR A 55 -6.85 0.66 16.78
N MET A 56 -7.20 0.51 15.50
CA MET A 56 -7.91 -0.65 14.98
C MET A 56 -7.13 -1.94 15.23
N SER A 57 -5.84 -1.97 14.89
CA SER A 57 -4.98 -3.15 15.11
C SER A 57 -4.74 -3.50 16.59
N SER A 58 -4.95 -2.55 17.50
CA SER A 58 -4.82 -2.76 18.94
C SER A 58 -6.16 -3.02 19.65
N GLY A 59 -7.26 -3.20 18.90
CA GLY A 59 -8.61 -3.43 19.45
C GLY A 59 -9.25 -2.19 20.12
N LYS A 60 -8.69 -0.99 19.87
CA LYS A 60 -9.10 0.27 20.49
C LYS A 60 -10.16 0.99 19.67
N GLN A 61 -11.34 0.38 19.59
CA GLN A 61 -12.44 0.83 18.74
C GLN A 61 -12.94 2.24 19.11
N ASP A 62 -13.04 2.56 20.40
CA ASP A 62 -13.49 3.88 20.85
C ASP A 62 -12.53 4.99 20.41
N GLU A 63 -11.23 4.78 20.53
CA GLU A 63 -10.23 5.73 20.06
C GLU A 63 -10.22 5.87 18.53
N ALA A 64 -10.43 4.76 17.80
CA ALA A 64 -10.59 4.80 16.35
C ALA A 64 -11.81 5.65 15.93
N CYS A 65 -12.95 5.48 16.59
CA CYS A 65 -14.15 6.29 16.37
C CYS A 65 -13.88 7.79 16.61
N ARG A 66 -13.17 8.15 17.69
CA ARG A 66 -12.81 9.55 17.98
C ARG A 66 -11.93 10.18 16.89
N VAL A 67 -11.04 9.40 16.27
CA VAL A 67 -10.23 9.86 15.14
C VAL A 67 -11.12 10.16 13.93
N LEU A 68 -12.08 9.28 13.61
CA LEU A 68 -13.04 9.46 12.52
C LEU A 68 -13.94 10.68 12.75
N ASP A 69 -14.45 10.87 13.96
CA ASP A 69 -15.26 12.05 14.32
C ASP A 69 -14.45 13.35 14.16
N THR A 70 -13.16 13.31 14.47
CA THR A 70 -12.28 14.48 14.32
C THR A 70 -12.05 14.81 12.85
N LEU A 71 -11.83 13.80 12.00
CA LEU A 71 -11.76 13.99 10.55
C LEU A 71 -13.04 14.62 10.00
N LYS A 72 -14.20 14.09 10.40
CA LYS A 72 -15.52 14.59 9.99
C LYS A 72 -15.73 16.05 10.40
N ARG A 73 -15.43 16.41 11.67
CA ARG A 73 -15.55 17.80 12.15
C ARG A 73 -14.63 18.77 11.42
N LYS A 74 -13.47 18.30 10.95
CA LYS A 74 -12.52 19.10 10.16
C LYS A 74 -12.84 19.13 8.66
N GLY A 75 -13.86 18.42 8.18
CA GLY A 75 -14.12 18.28 6.75
C GLY A 75 -13.01 17.56 5.99
N LEU A 76 -12.21 16.75 6.69
CA LEU A 76 -11.14 15.94 6.11
C LEU A 76 -11.68 14.56 5.77
N TYR A 77 -11.45 14.10 4.55
CA TYR A 77 -11.92 12.80 4.07
C TYR A 77 -10.73 11.89 3.77
N ILE A 78 -10.76 10.68 4.30
CA ILE A 78 -9.81 9.63 3.91
C ILE A 78 -10.22 9.18 2.50
N SER A 79 -9.46 9.59 1.49
CA SER A 79 -9.67 9.07 0.14
C SER A 79 -9.33 7.58 0.09
N ALA A 80 -10.14 6.82 -0.64
CA ALA A 80 -9.85 5.41 -0.86
C ALA A 80 -8.50 5.28 -1.57
N ALA A 81 -7.64 4.40 -1.05
CA ALA A 81 -6.39 4.04 -1.69
C ALA A 81 -6.68 3.53 -3.11
N CYS A 82 -6.01 4.10 -4.11
CA CYS A 82 -6.19 3.71 -5.50
C CYS A 82 -4.86 3.61 -6.21
N SER A 83 -4.89 2.86 -7.31
CA SER A 83 -3.81 2.79 -8.28
C SER A 83 -4.38 3.03 -9.66
N TRP A 84 -3.61 3.64 -10.54
CA TRP A 84 -3.99 3.82 -11.94
C TRP A 84 -2.85 3.53 -12.88
N VAL A 85 -3.22 3.15 -14.10
CA VAL A 85 -2.29 2.88 -15.20
C VAL A 85 -2.71 3.69 -16.42
N THR A 86 -1.73 4.28 -17.08
CA THR A 86 -1.96 5.04 -18.31
C THR A 86 -1.82 4.12 -19.51
N VAL A 87 -2.93 3.89 -20.23
CA VAL A 87 -2.97 3.09 -21.46
C VAL A 87 -3.60 3.94 -22.56
N LYS A 88 -2.96 4.00 -23.74
CA LYS A 88 -3.46 4.81 -24.88
C LYS A 88 -3.80 6.26 -24.50
N LYS A 89 -2.97 6.88 -23.66
CA LYS A 89 -3.13 8.25 -23.11
C LYS A 89 -4.37 8.46 -22.22
N LYS A 90 -5.00 7.38 -21.75
CA LYS A 90 -6.11 7.44 -20.79
C LYS A 90 -5.68 6.80 -19.48
N ASP A 91 -6.03 7.43 -18.38
CA ASP A 91 -5.84 6.87 -17.05
C ASP A 91 -7.00 5.95 -16.69
N HIS A 92 -6.65 4.74 -16.26
CA HIS A 92 -7.59 3.74 -15.76
C HIS A 92 -7.32 3.52 -14.28
N MET A 93 -8.25 3.97 -13.44
CA MET A 93 -8.14 3.94 -11.98
C MET A 93 -8.82 2.69 -11.43
N PHE A 94 -8.20 2.12 -10.40
CA PHE A 94 -8.66 0.92 -9.71
C PHE A 94 -8.61 1.14 -8.20
N PHE A 95 -9.63 0.67 -7.52
CA PHE A 95 -9.70 0.58 -6.06
C PHE A 95 -9.51 -0.86 -5.59
N PHE A 96 -9.50 -1.08 -4.27
CA PHE A 96 -9.49 -2.42 -3.70
C PHE A 96 -10.74 -3.20 -4.11
N LYS A 97 -10.57 -4.40 -4.67
CA LYS A 97 -11.66 -5.25 -5.19
C LYS A 97 -12.61 -4.53 -6.16
N ASP A 98 -12.07 -3.66 -7.01
CA ASP A 98 -12.85 -2.85 -7.94
C ASP A 98 -13.47 -3.69 -9.08
N ILE A 99 -14.79 -3.63 -9.20
CA ILE A 99 -15.58 -4.31 -10.24
C ILE A 99 -16.22 -3.35 -11.26
N PHE A 100 -16.05 -2.03 -11.10
CA PHE A 100 -16.74 -1.01 -11.89
C PHE A 100 -16.12 -0.80 -13.28
N HIS A 101 -14.89 -1.27 -13.50
CA HIS A 101 -14.27 -1.17 -14.81
C HIS A 101 -15.03 -2.03 -15.84
N PRO A 102 -15.33 -1.55 -17.06
CA PRO A 102 -16.08 -2.32 -18.06
C PRO A 102 -15.46 -3.66 -18.46
N GLN A 103 -14.15 -3.82 -18.21
CA GLN A 103 -13.38 -5.05 -18.48
C GLN A 103 -13.06 -5.84 -17.21
N SER A 104 -13.77 -5.61 -16.10
CA SER A 104 -13.48 -6.23 -14.79
C SER A 104 -13.31 -7.74 -14.86
N SER A 105 -14.23 -8.46 -15.52
CA SER A 105 -14.14 -9.91 -15.71
C SER A 105 -12.79 -10.36 -16.32
N GLU A 106 -12.33 -9.68 -17.38
CA GLU A 106 -11.07 -10.00 -18.05
C GLU A 106 -9.86 -9.68 -17.16
N ILE A 107 -9.92 -8.57 -16.44
CA ILE A 107 -8.86 -8.12 -15.52
C ILE A 107 -8.68 -9.15 -14.40
N TYR A 108 -9.77 -9.61 -13.78
CA TYR A 108 -9.74 -10.61 -12.73
C TYR A 108 -9.23 -11.95 -13.25
N ARG A 109 -9.72 -12.40 -14.40
CA ARG A 109 -9.22 -13.63 -15.04
C ARG A 109 -7.72 -13.55 -15.32
N ARG A 110 -7.24 -12.43 -15.86
CA ARG A 110 -5.80 -12.25 -16.10
C ARG A 110 -5.01 -12.25 -14.80
N LEU A 111 -5.51 -11.57 -13.77
CA LEU A 111 -4.86 -11.50 -12.46
C LEU A 111 -4.78 -12.89 -11.82
N ASP A 112 -5.84 -13.67 -11.83
CA ASP A 112 -5.84 -15.03 -11.28
C ASP A 112 -4.83 -15.94 -11.99
N THR A 113 -4.75 -15.87 -13.33
CA THR A 113 -3.74 -16.58 -14.11
C THR A 113 -2.33 -16.09 -13.77
N LEU A 114 -2.12 -14.77 -13.69
CA LEU A 114 -0.83 -14.18 -13.34
C LEU A 114 -0.36 -14.63 -11.94
N MET A 115 -1.28 -14.69 -10.97
CA MET A 115 -0.99 -15.14 -9.62
C MET A 115 -0.59 -16.63 -9.57
N LYS A 116 -1.11 -17.47 -10.50
CA LYS A 116 -0.64 -18.85 -10.67
C LYS A 116 0.75 -18.89 -11.30
N GLU A 117 0.97 -18.16 -12.39
CA GLU A 117 2.27 -18.08 -13.08
C GLU A 117 3.42 -17.67 -12.14
N ILE A 118 3.20 -16.65 -11.30
CA ILE A 118 4.24 -16.21 -10.36
C ILE A 118 4.49 -17.23 -9.25
N LYS A 119 3.47 -17.96 -8.79
CA LYS A 119 3.61 -19.02 -7.77
C LYS A 119 4.47 -20.17 -8.30
N GLU A 120 4.26 -20.57 -9.54
CA GLU A 120 5.10 -21.57 -10.23
C GLU A 120 6.55 -21.10 -10.36
N PHE A 121 6.77 -19.79 -10.51
CA PHE A 121 8.10 -19.16 -10.48
C PHE A 121 8.72 -19.01 -9.09
N GLY A 122 8.04 -19.48 -8.03
CA GLY A 122 8.53 -19.46 -6.64
C GLY A 122 8.05 -18.28 -5.80
N TYR A 123 7.02 -17.56 -6.23
CA TYR A 123 6.37 -16.57 -5.36
C TYR A 123 5.65 -17.25 -4.19
N VAL A 124 6.03 -16.85 -2.98
CA VAL A 124 5.32 -17.16 -1.74
C VAL A 124 4.81 -15.84 -1.16
N ALA A 125 3.52 -15.78 -0.88
CA ALA A 125 2.89 -14.60 -0.29
C ALA A 125 3.54 -14.28 1.06
N GLU A 126 3.82 -13.01 1.30
CA GLU A 126 4.25 -12.55 2.62
C GLU A 126 3.07 -12.68 3.59
N GLU A 127 3.35 -13.14 4.81
CA GLU A 127 2.38 -13.05 5.90
C GLU A 127 2.12 -11.56 6.19
N SER A 128 0.95 -11.09 5.80
CA SER A 128 0.45 -9.78 6.20
C SER A 128 0.31 -9.76 7.73
N GLU A 129 0.83 -8.73 8.39
CA GLU A 129 0.57 -8.47 9.81
C GLU A 129 -0.95 -8.53 10.03
N LEU A 130 -1.37 -9.53 10.80
CA LEU A 130 -2.75 -9.83 11.12
C LEU A 130 -3.45 -8.56 11.64
N LEU A 131 -4.56 -8.16 11.02
CA LEU A 131 -5.61 -7.57 11.82
C LEU A 131 -6.18 -8.72 12.67
N PRO A 132 -6.28 -8.58 14.01
CA PRO A 132 -6.67 -9.67 14.91
C PRO A 132 -7.97 -10.39 14.53
N ASP A 133 -8.83 -9.72 13.75
CA ASP A 133 -10.21 -10.14 13.48
C ASP A 133 -10.46 -10.66 12.06
N ILE A 134 -9.43 -10.84 11.22
CA ILE A 134 -9.59 -11.35 9.85
C ILE A 134 -9.11 -12.81 9.77
N HIS A 135 -9.99 -13.71 9.34
CA HIS A 135 -9.66 -15.11 9.16
C HIS A 135 -8.51 -15.26 8.12
N PRO A 136 -7.53 -16.16 8.31
CA PRO A 136 -6.38 -16.30 7.41
C PRO A 136 -6.74 -16.50 5.93
N ASP A 137 -7.86 -17.16 5.66
CA ASP A 137 -8.38 -17.37 4.29
C ASP A 137 -9.06 -16.12 3.72
N GLU A 138 -9.70 -15.29 4.55
CA GLU A 138 -10.21 -13.98 4.14
C GLU A 138 -9.06 -13.00 3.88
N LEU A 139 -7.94 -13.11 4.61
CA LEU A 139 -6.74 -12.28 4.41
C LEU A 139 -5.98 -12.65 3.12
N LYS A 140 -5.83 -13.94 2.81
CA LYS A 140 -5.26 -14.43 1.54
C LYS A 140 -6.08 -13.98 0.33
N THR A 141 -7.41 -13.95 0.47
CA THR A 141 -8.35 -13.49 -0.56
C THR A 141 -8.43 -11.96 -0.61
N SER A 142 -8.20 -11.28 0.51
CA SER A 142 -8.14 -9.82 0.63
C SER A 142 -6.97 -9.24 -0.17
N ASN A 143 -5.75 -9.76 0.03
CA ASN A 143 -4.55 -9.17 -0.57
C ASN A 143 -4.39 -9.48 -2.08
N ALA A 144 -5.11 -10.47 -2.61
CA ALA A 144 -5.05 -10.85 -4.02
C ALA A 144 -5.49 -9.71 -4.95
N TYR A 145 -6.45 -8.87 -4.52
CA TYR A 145 -7.15 -7.89 -5.36
C TYR A 145 -6.82 -6.45 -4.97
N HIS A 146 -5.58 -6.22 -4.54
CA HIS A 146 -5.02 -4.89 -4.38
C HIS A 146 -5.11 -4.07 -5.66
N SER A 147 -5.34 -2.76 -5.51
CA SER A 147 -5.54 -1.82 -6.63
C SER A 147 -4.42 -1.85 -7.67
N GLU A 148 -3.16 -1.96 -7.22
CA GLU A 148 -1.96 -2.02 -8.04
C GLU A 148 -1.88 -3.30 -8.87
N ARG A 149 -2.41 -4.42 -8.34
CA ARG A 149 -2.47 -5.70 -9.05
C ARG A 149 -3.54 -5.66 -10.14
N LEU A 150 -4.69 -5.06 -9.85
CA LEU A 150 -5.74 -4.82 -10.86
C LEU A 150 -5.24 -3.91 -11.98
N ALA A 151 -4.55 -2.81 -11.62
CA ALA A 151 -3.94 -1.91 -12.60
C ALA A 151 -2.90 -2.62 -13.48
N ILE A 152 -2.03 -3.46 -12.88
CA ILE A 152 -1.07 -4.27 -13.65
C ILE A 152 -1.78 -5.26 -14.56
N ALA A 153 -2.76 -6.01 -14.05
CA ALA A 153 -3.51 -6.98 -14.85
C ALA A 153 -4.20 -6.31 -16.04
N PHE A 154 -4.85 -5.16 -15.83
CA PHE A 154 -5.41 -4.36 -16.91
C PHE A 154 -4.34 -3.89 -17.91
N GLY A 155 -3.18 -3.42 -17.41
CA GLY A 155 -2.06 -3.04 -18.25
C GLY A 155 -1.57 -4.19 -19.13
N LEU A 156 -1.51 -5.41 -18.60
CA LEU A 156 -1.14 -6.62 -19.34
C LEU A 156 -2.17 -7.01 -20.40
N VAL A 157 -3.46 -6.87 -20.11
CA VAL A 157 -4.56 -7.14 -21.06
C VAL A 157 -4.56 -6.11 -22.19
N SER A 158 -4.30 -4.84 -21.87
CA SER A 158 -4.56 -3.71 -22.78
C SER A 158 -3.35 -3.22 -23.57
N THR A 159 -2.19 -3.86 -23.42
CA THR A 159 -0.94 -3.47 -24.11
C THR A 159 -0.19 -4.68 -24.66
N SER A 160 0.51 -4.50 -25.77
CA SER A 160 1.30 -5.55 -26.43
C SER A 160 2.38 -6.13 -25.51
N PRO A 161 2.75 -7.42 -25.65
CA PRO A 161 3.84 -8.04 -24.91
C PRO A 161 5.11 -7.17 -24.89
N HIS A 162 5.86 -7.23 -23.79
CA HIS A 162 7.07 -6.43 -23.54
C HIS A 162 6.88 -4.90 -23.42
N THR A 163 5.67 -4.37 -23.64
CA THR A 163 5.39 -2.93 -23.43
C THR A 163 5.53 -2.60 -21.94
N PRO A 164 6.37 -1.60 -21.56
CA PRO A 164 6.50 -1.18 -20.18
C PRO A 164 5.19 -0.65 -19.60
N LEU A 165 4.91 -0.97 -18.34
CA LEU A 165 3.74 -0.45 -17.64
C LEU A 165 4.16 0.68 -16.70
N ARG A 166 3.36 1.75 -16.66
CA ARG A 166 3.52 2.87 -15.74
C ARG A 166 2.33 2.92 -14.81
N ILE A 167 2.55 2.59 -13.55
CA ILE A 167 1.54 2.56 -12.50
C ILE A 167 1.79 3.74 -11.56
N THR A 168 0.73 4.44 -11.17
CA THR A 168 0.80 5.41 -10.08
C THR A 168 -0.20 5.01 -9.00
N GLN A 169 0.15 5.22 -7.73
CA GLN A 169 -0.73 4.93 -6.61
C GLN A 169 -0.73 6.05 -5.58
N SER A 170 -1.84 6.20 -4.86
CA SER A 170 -2.00 7.25 -3.83
C SER A 170 -1.38 6.90 -2.47
N HIS A 171 -0.90 5.67 -2.30
CA HIS A 171 -0.36 5.14 -1.04
C HIS A 171 1.04 4.56 -1.24
N ARG A 172 1.72 4.17 -0.15
CA ARG A 172 3.02 3.50 -0.23
C ARG A 172 2.81 2.05 -0.65
N LEU A 173 3.65 1.54 -1.54
CA LEU A 173 3.56 0.17 -2.02
C LEU A 173 3.78 -0.80 -0.86
N CYS A 174 2.85 -1.74 -0.65
CA CYS A 174 3.02 -2.73 0.41
C CYS A 174 4.13 -3.74 0.05
N ARG A 175 4.72 -4.36 1.09
CA ARG A 175 5.82 -5.32 0.93
C ARG A 175 5.46 -6.49 0.01
N ASP A 176 4.26 -7.06 0.18
CA ASP A 176 3.80 -8.20 -0.63
C ASP A 176 3.62 -7.82 -2.10
N CYS A 177 3.00 -6.67 -2.38
CA CYS A 177 2.85 -6.20 -3.75
C CYS A 177 4.19 -5.82 -4.38
N HIS A 178 5.13 -5.24 -3.63
CA HIS A 178 6.49 -5.04 -4.10
C HIS A 178 7.13 -6.37 -4.56
N LYS A 179 6.96 -7.45 -3.79
CA LYS A 179 7.41 -8.80 -4.16
C LYS A 179 6.68 -9.33 -5.38
N VAL A 180 5.34 -9.25 -5.43
CA VAL A 180 4.55 -9.69 -6.59
C VAL A 180 5.03 -9.01 -7.87
N ILE A 181 5.23 -7.69 -7.86
CA ILE A 181 5.63 -6.95 -9.06
C ILE A 181 6.99 -7.44 -9.57
N LYS A 182 7.94 -7.74 -8.68
CA LYS A 182 9.21 -8.39 -9.06
C LYS A 182 8.98 -9.69 -9.84
N PHE A 183 8.15 -10.60 -9.32
CA PHE A 183 7.85 -11.85 -10.03
C PHE A 183 7.11 -11.61 -11.34
N VAL A 184 6.17 -10.67 -11.39
CA VAL A 184 5.48 -10.28 -12.63
C VAL A 184 6.48 -9.86 -13.70
N THR A 185 7.49 -9.06 -13.37
CA THR A 185 8.52 -8.66 -14.34
C THR A 185 9.39 -9.83 -14.83
N LYS A 186 9.56 -10.89 -14.04
CA LYS A 186 10.25 -12.13 -14.47
C LYS A 186 9.40 -12.94 -15.44
N VAL A 187 8.14 -13.19 -15.08
CA VAL A 187 7.20 -13.99 -15.87
C VAL A 187 6.87 -13.30 -17.20
N THR A 188 6.51 -12.02 -17.14
CA THR A 188 6.02 -11.28 -18.32
C THR A 188 7.14 -10.66 -19.16
N ARG A 189 8.38 -10.65 -18.64
CA ARG A 189 9.54 -9.97 -19.23
C ARG A 189 9.28 -8.48 -19.54
N ARG A 190 8.40 -7.85 -18.75
CA ARG A 190 8.09 -6.41 -18.85
C ARG A 190 8.79 -5.62 -17.76
N GLU A 191 9.17 -4.40 -18.11
CA GLU A 191 9.50 -3.38 -17.11
C GLU A 191 8.21 -2.80 -16.54
N ILE A 192 8.20 -2.59 -15.22
CA ILE A 192 7.08 -1.93 -14.53
C ILE A 192 7.66 -0.79 -13.72
N ILE A 193 7.17 0.42 -13.97
CA ILE A 193 7.54 1.62 -13.22
C ILE A 193 6.35 1.96 -12.33
N VAL A 194 6.60 2.08 -11.03
CA VAL A 194 5.58 2.42 -10.04
C VAL A 194 5.98 3.71 -9.34
N ARG A 195 5.13 4.74 -9.45
CA ARG A 195 5.20 5.93 -8.59
C ARG A 195 4.24 5.74 -7.42
N ASP A 196 4.78 5.55 -6.24
CA ASP A 196 3.97 5.44 -5.02
C ASP A 196 3.92 6.75 -4.24
N GLY A 197 3.26 6.74 -3.08
CA GLY A 197 3.13 7.91 -2.22
C GLY A 197 4.45 8.41 -1.62
N SER A 198 5.58 7.72 -1.83
CA SER A 198 6.88 8.02 -1.23
C SER A 198 8.04 8.14 -2.23
N ARG A 199 8.05 7.36 -3.32
CA ARG A 199 9.17 7.27 -4.27
C ARG A 199 8.76 6.64 -5.61
N PHE A 200 9.74 6.54 -6.51
CA PHE A 200 9.65 5.75 -7.72
C PHE A 200 10.34 4.40 -7.54
N HIS A 201 9.71 3.36 -8.06
CA HIS A 201 10.22 2.00 -8.11
C HIS A 201 10.32 1.58 -9.58
N HIS A 202 11.51 1.15 -10.00
CA HIS A 202 11.74 0.61 -11.34
C HIS A 202 11.97 -0.89 -11.20
N PHE A 203 11.00 -1.68 -11.65
CA PHE A 203 11.06 -3.13 -11.61
C PHE A 203 11.49 -3.69 -12.97
N LYS A 204 12.51 -4.54 -12.96
CA LYS A 204 13.02 -5.23 -14.15
C LYS A 204 13.60 -6.58 -13.76
N LEU A 205 13.14 -7.65 -14.42
CA LEU A 205 13.63 -9.03 -14.22
C LEU A 205 13.70 -9.46 -12.74
N GLY A 206 12.75 -8.98 -11.94
CA GLY A 206 12.60 -9.27 -10.51
C GLY A 206 13.51 -8.50 -9.57
N VAL A 207 14.19 -7.48 -10.06
CA VAL A 207 14.91 -6.50 -9.25
C VAL A 207 14.13 -5.20 -9.22
N CYS A 208 14.15 -4.51 -8.09
CA CYS A 208 13.61 -3.15 -7.95
C CYS A 208 14.75 -2.18 -7.66
N SER A 209 14.72 -1.00 -8.28
CA SER A 209 15.70 0.07 -8.04
C SER A 209 15.75 0.58 -6.61
N CYS A 210 14.72 0.32 -5.78
CA CYS A 210 14.68 0.78 -4.40
C CYS A 210 15.48 -0.09 -3.43
N GLY A 211 16.08 -1.20 -3.88
CA GLY A 211 16.87 -2.09 -3.02
C GLY A 211 16.07 -2.74 -1.88
N ASP A 212 14.78 -3.00 -2.10
CA ASP A 212 13.86 -3.54 -1.09
C ASP A 212 13.59 -2.61 0.10
N TYR A 213 13.60 -1.30 -0.11
CA TYR A 213 13.18 -0.34 0.92
C TYR A 213 11.67 -0.02 0.93
N TRP A 214 10.87 -0.78 0.16
CA TRP A 214 9.40 -0.66 -0.11
C TRP A 214 8.75 0.57 0.51
#